data_AF-A0A8S8Y7L3-F1
#
_entry.id   AF-A0A8S8Y7L3-F1
#
_cell.length_a   1.000
_cell.length_b   1.000
_cell.length_c   1.000
_cell.angle_alpha   90.00
_cell.angle_beta   90.00
_cell.angle_gamma   90.00
#
_symmetry.space_group_name_H-M   'P 1'
#
loop_
_entity.id
_entity.type
_entity.pdbx_description
1 polymer ?
#
loop_
_entity_poly.entity_id
_entity_poly.type
_entity_poly.pdbx_seq_one_letter_code
_entity_poly.pdbx_strand_id
1 'polypeptide(L)'
;MSEQFFAPNPWWLKGTSIFMGLMFLFSLTTIASALATPQIVGAYWPGEWSEIAGEYPENGTTEQKEEWEQGEIFWNESIGYWEDLADSGLFEITAGFGILMTLISAASVPILWSGDRDLGLKLCYFWVATLMMSQVITTMIYYDVGFIPEYSEFDLEEELEWLYLVEGVGLAFSLAQIVICNSCLFASIFVVSARSKASQNKYDLISGFHRSEK
;
A
#
# COMPACT_ATOMS: atom_id res chain seq x y z
N MET A 1 52.31 4.07 9.47
CA MET A 1 50.99 4.32 10.08
C MET A 1 50.11 3.16 9.63
N SER A 2 49.89 2.16 10.49
CA SER A 2 49.11 0.99 10.12
C SER A 2 47.64 1.40 10.01
N GLU A 3 47.02 1.17 8.85
CA GLU A 3 45.57 1.26 8.70
C GLU A 3 44.93 0.23 9.64
N GLN A 4 44.42 0.68 10.77
CA GLN A 4 43.57 -0.15 11.63
C GLN A 4 42.21 -0.25 10.97
N PHE A 5 41.99 -1.33 10.22
CA PHE A 5 40.67 -1.69 9.73
C PHE A 5 39.81 -2.12 10.93
N PHE A 6 38.81 -1.30 11.26
CA PHE A 6 37.80 -1.71 12.23
C PHE A 6 36.80 -2.63 11.53
N ALA A 7 36.48 -3.77 12.17
CA ALA A 7 35.44 -4.66 11.68
C ALA A 7 34.12 -3.88 11.52
N PRO A 8 33.35 -4.12 10.44
CA PRO A 8 32.08 -3.43 10.22
C PRO A 8 31.14 -3.63 11.40
N ASN A 9 30.39 -2.60 11.80
CA ASN A 9 29.39 -2.73 12.85
C ASN A 9 28.24 -3.64 12.37
N PRO A 10 28.04 -4.84 12.94
CA PRO A 10 27.05 -5.81 12.47
C PRO A 10 25.61 -5.34 12.67
N TRP A 11 25.37 -4.35 13.55
CA TRP A 11 24.03 -3.87 13.87
C TRP A 11 23.36 -3.12 12.74
N TRP A 12 24.10 -2.59 11.76
CA TRP A 12 23.48 -2.02 10.55
C TRP A 12 22.67 -3.08 9.81
N LEU A 13 23.26 -4.25 9.55
CA LEU A 13 22.58 -5.33 8.85
C LEU A 13 21.53 -6.04 9.73
N LYS A 14 21.83 -6.26 11.01
CA LYS A 14 20.85 -6.85 11.94
C LYS A 14 19.64 -5.95 12.15
N GLY A 15 19.83 -4.63 12.23
CA GLY A 15 18.74 -3.66 12.29
C GLY A 15 17.87 -3.70 11.03
N THR A 16 18.49 -3.73 9.85
CA THR A 16 17.77 -3.91 8.58
C THR A 16 17.04 -5.26 8.51
N SER A 17 17.62 -6.33 9.05
CA SER A 17 16.94 -7.63 9.15
C SER A 17 15.67 -7.56 9.99
N ILE A 18 15.69 -6.84 11.11
CA ILE A 18 14.49 -6.65 11.95
C ILE A 18 13.44 -5.84 11.18
N PHE A 19 13.86 -4.77 10.50
CA PHE A 19 12.98 -3.99 9.64
C PHE A 19 12.32 -4.85 8.56
N MET A 20 13.10 -5.68 7.85
CA MET A 20 12.56 -6.61 6.83
C MET A 20 11.62 -7.65 7.44
N GLY A 21 11.87 -8.10 8.68
CA GLY A 21 10.95 -8.97 9.41
C GLY A 21 9.60 -8.31 9.71
N LEU A 22 9.59 -7.01 10.01
CA LEU A 22 8.35 -6.24 10.16
C LEU A 22 7.64 -6.07 8.81
N MET A 23 8.39 -5.77 7.75
CA MET A 23 7.84 -5.63 6.39
C MET A 23 7.23 -6.94 5.86
N PHE A 24 7.80 -8.08 6.23
CA PHE A 24 7.20 -9.40 5.99
C PHE A 24 5.80 -9.49 6.60
N LEU A 25 5.62 -9.10 7.86
CA LEU A 25 4.31 -9.15 8.52
C LEU A 25 3.31 -8.19 7.87
N PHE A 26 3.74 -6.98 7.49
CA PHE A 26 2.86 -6.06 6.77
C PHE A 26 2.46 -6.58 5.39
N SER A 27 3.38 -7.23 4.67
CA SER A 27 3.08 -7.85 3.38
C SER A 27 2.03 -8.98 3.53
N LEU A 28 2.08 -9.76 4.62
CA LEU A 28 1.04 -10.74 4.93
C LEU A 28 -0.32 -10.08 5.19
N THR A 29 -0.35 -8.96 5.92
CA THR A 29 -1.60 -8.23 6.14
C THR A 29 -2.16 -7.64 4.85
N THR A 30 -1.32 -7.21 3.91
CA THR A 30 -1.75 -6.77 2.58
C THR A 30 -2.43 -7.90 1.80
N ILE A 31 -1.84 -9.10 1.79
CA ILE A 31 -2.47 -10.28 1.16
C ILE A 31 -3.80 -10.59 1.83
N ALA A 32 -3.82 -10.66 3.16
CA ALA A 32 -5.03 -10.97 3.91
C ALA A 32 -6.14 -9.95 3.62
N SER A 33 -5.81 -8.65 3.62
CA SER A 33 -6.77 -7.60 3.30
C SER A 33 -7.28 -7.70 1.87
N ALA A 34 -6.38 -7.87 0.89
CA ALA A 34 -6.76 -7.93 -0.52
C ALA A 34 -7.70 -9.11 -0.81
N LEU A 35 -7.47 -10.26 -0.18
CA LEU A 35 -8.33 -11.44 -0.35
C LEU A 35 -9.62 -11.37 0.49
N ALA A 36 -9.57 -10.74 1.67
CA ALA A 36 -10.72 -10.67 2.57
C ALA A 36 -11.72 -9.59 2.16
N THR A 37 -11.26 -8.42 1.67
CA THR A 37 -12.15 -7.29 1.38
C THR A 37 -13.29 -7.64 0.42
N PRO A 38 -13.05 -8.25 -0.76
CA PRO A 38 -14.15 -8.60 -1.68
C PRO A 38 -15.14 -9.59 -1.07
N GLN A 39 -14.63 -10.54 -0.27
CA GLN A 39 -15.46 -11.56 0.38
C GLN A 39 -16.31 -10.97 1.50
N ILE A 40 -15.75 -10.05 2.30
CA ILE A 40 -16.46 -9.34 3.36
C ILE A 40 -17.53 -8.43 2.75
N VAL A 41 -17.17 -7.67 1.71
CA VAL A 41 -18.14 -6.82 0.99
C VAL A 41 -19.24 -7.70 0.43
N GLY A 42 -18.94 -8.73 -0.38
CA GLY A 42 -19.98 -9.61 -0.94
C GLY A 42 -20.83 -10.35 0.10
N ALA A 43 -20.33 -10.61 1.31
CA ALA A 43 -21.09 -11.29 2.36
C ALA A 43 -21.99 -10.36 3.20
N TYR A 44 -21.63 -9.08 3.32
CA TYR A 44 -22.29 -8.14 4.23
C TYR A 44 -22.90 -6.92 3.51
N TRP A 45 -22.63 -6.75 2.23
CA TRP A 45 -23.28 -5.70 1.45
C TRP A 45 -24.77 -6.03 1.31
N PRO A 46 -25.67 -5.09 1.61
CA PRO A 46 -27.11 -5.32 1.46
C PRO A 46 -27.45 -5.65 0.01
N GLY A 47 -28.47 -6.49 -0.20
CA GLY A 47 -28.92 -6.89 -1.53
C GLY A 47 -29.66 -5.76 -2.25
N GLU A 48 -30.83 -6.07 -2.79
CA GLU A 48 -31.64 -5.06 -3.50
C GLU A 48 -32.06 -3.91 -2.56
N TRP A 49 -32.24 -2.71 -3.13
CA TRP A 49 -32.70 -1.53 -2.39
C TRP A 49 -33.99 -1.79 -1.59
N SER A 50 -34.88 -2.62 -2.14
CA SER A 50 -36.13 -3.05 -1.51
C SER A 50 -35.94 -3.77 -0.16
N GLU A 51 -34.80 -4.42 0.06
CA GLU A 51 -34.47 -5.08 1.33
C GLU A 51 -34.12 -4.06 2.44
N ILE A 52 -33.71 -2.85 2.05
CA ILE A 52 -33.27 -1.78 2.94
C ILE A 52 -34.41 -0.79 3.18
N ALA A 53 -35.00 -0.28 2.09
CA ALA A 53 -36.02 0.76 2.11
C ALA A 53 -37.45 0.21 2.20
N GLY A 54 -37.63 -1.10 2.04
CA GLY A 54 -38.94 -1.73 1.92
C GLY A 54 -39.48 -1.71 0.50
N GLU A 55 -40.63 -2.36 0.29
CA GLU A 55 -41.28 -2.43 -1.02
C GLU A 55 -41.67 -1.04 -1.55
N TYR A 56 -41.70 -0.91 -2.88
CA TYR A 56 -42.11 0.31 -3.57
C TYR A 56 -43.49 0.79 -3.07
N PRO A 57 -43.64 2.08 -2.68
CA PRO A 57 -44.87 2.59 -2.12
C PRO A 57 -45.93 2.84 -3.21
N GLU A 58 -46.57 1.79 -3.73
CA GLU A 58 -47.59 1.89 -4.79
C GLU A 58 -48.72 2.87 -4.46
N ASN A 59 -49.12 2.91 -3.18
CA ASN A 59 -50.17 3.79 -2.66
C ASN A 59 -49.62 5.05 -1.95
N GLY A 60 -48.31 5.32 -2.05
CA GLY A 60 -47.67 6.50 -1.50
C GLY A 60 -48.01 7.78 -2.25
N THR A 61 -47.64 8.91 -1.66
CA THR A 61 -47.66 10.22 -2.35
C THR A 61 -46.66 10.23 -3.51
N THR A 62 -46.80 11.18 -4.44
CA THR A 62 -45.81 11.36 -5.52
C THR A 62 -44.40 11.53 -4.97
N GLU A 63 -44.25 12.35 -3.92
CA GLU A 63 -42.98 12.59 -3.24
C GLU A 63 -42.37 11.29 -2.66
N GLN A 64 -43.17 10.43 -2.03
CA GLN A 64 -42.70 9.15 -1.49
C GLN A 64 -42.22 8.19 -2.57
N LYS A 65 -42.82 8.25 -3.77
CA LYS A 65 -42.42 7.41 -4.90
C LYS A 65 -41.12 7.90 -5.52
N GLU A 66 -41.00 9.22 -5.71
CA GLU A 66 -39.78 9.86 -6.21
C GLU A 66 -38.59 9.63 -5.27
N GLU A 67 -38.77 9.79 -3.96
CA GLU A 67 -37.70 9.55 -2.96
C GLU A 67 -37.24 8.08 -2.97
N TRP A 68 -38.18 7.14 -3.12
CA TRP A 68 -37.83 5.72 -3.19
C TRP A 68 -37.04 5.40 -4.47
N GLU A 69 -37.45 5.94 -5.62
CA GLU A 69 -36.78 5.74 -6.92
C GLU A 69 -35.37 6.37 -6.93
N GLN A 70 -35.22 7.56 -6.36
CA GLN A 70 -33.91 8.20 -6.19
C GLN A 70 -32.98 7.36 -5.30
N GLY A 71 -33.50 6.85 -4.18
CA GLY A 71 -32.76 5.94 -3.32
C GLY A 71 -32.32 4.66 -4.03
N GLU A 72 -33.17 4.09 -4.88
CA GLU A 72 -32.85 2.90 -5.69
C GLU A 72 -31.72 3.18 -6.69
N ILE A 73 -31.78 4.32 -7.39
CA ILE A 73 -30.75 4.75 -8.33
C ILE A 73 -29.41 4.91 -7.62
N PHE A 74 -29.38 5.71 -6.55
CA PHE A 74 -28.18 5.93 -5.73
C PHE A 74 -27.60 4.61 -5.21
N TRP A 75 -28.46 3.69 -4.76
CA TRP A 75 -28.07 2.38 -4.26
C TRP A 75 -27.42 1.52 -5.34
N ASN A 76 -28.05 1.43 -6.51
CA ASN A 76 -27.55 0.65 -7.63
C ASN A 76 -26.24 1.21 -8.19
N GLU A 77 -26.09 2.53 -8.26
CA GLU A 77 -24.84 3.19 -8.67
C GLU A 77 -23.70 2.93 -7.67
N SER A 78 -24.01 2.94 -6.37
CA SER A 78 -23.06 2.58 -5.32
C SER A 78 -22.59 1.12 -5.46
N ILE A 79 -23.51 0.20 -5.74
CA ILE A 79 -23.19 -1.21 -5.98
C ILE A 79 -22.34 -1.35 -7.23
N GLY A 80 -22.75 -0.73 -8.35
CA GLY A 80 -22.02 -0.79 -9.61
C GLY A 80 -20.57 -0.35 -9.47
N TYR A 81 -20.31 0.76 -8.76
CA TYR A 81 -18.95 1.21 -8.46
C TYR A 81 -18.12 0.18 -7.68
N TRP A 82 -18.72 -0.49 -6.69
CA TRP A 82 -18.00 -1.53 -5.93
C TRP A 82 -17.74 -2.78 -6.76
N GLU A 83 -18.67 -3.17 -7.62
CA GLU A 83 -18.49 -4.26 -8.58
C GLU A 83 -17.37 -3.93 -9.57
N ASP A 84 -17.33 -2.72 -10.11
CA ASP A 84 -16.26 -2.25 -10.98
C ASP A 84 -14.90 -2.27 -10.27
N LEU A 85 -14.84 -1.85 -9.00
CA LEU A 85 -13.62 -1.97 -8.19
C LEU A 85 -13.20 -3.43 -7.97
N ALA A 86 -14.15 -4.32 -7.71
CA ALA A 86 -13.88 -5.74 -7.51
C ALA A 86 -13.37 -6.40 -8.80
N ASP A 87 -13.97 -6.05 -9.95
CA ASP A 87 -13.67 -6.63 -11.26
C ASP A 87 -12.46 -5.97 -11.95
N SER A 88 -11.99 -4.81 -11.46
CA SER A 88 -10.81 -4.09 -11.97
C SER A 88 -9.49 -4.88 -11.87
N GLY A 89 -9.46 -5.97 -11.10
CA GLY A 89 -8.24 -6.72 -10.79
C GLY A 89 -7.38 -6.09 -9.69
N LEU A 90 -7.84 -4.99 -9.07
CA LEU A 90 -7.13 -4.27 -8.01
C LEU A 90 -6.73 -5.21 -6.86
N PHE A 91 -7.66 -6.04 -6.40
CA PHE A 91 -7.47 -6.93 -5.25
C PHE A 91 -6.51 -8.08 -5.60
N GLU A 92 -6.64 -8.70 -6.77
CA GLU A 92 -5.77 -9.77 -7.24
C GLU A 92 -4.34 -9.28 -7.42
N ILE A 93 -4.15 -8.12 -8.04
CA ILE A 93 -2.84 -7.53 -8.27
C ILE A 93 -2.20 -7.13 -6.93
N THR A 94 -2.98 -6.53 -6.02
CA THR A 94 -2.52 -6.20 -4.66
C THR A 94 -2.07 -7.45 -3.91
N ALA A 95 -2.84 -8.54 -3.97
CA ALA A 95 -2.47 -9.81 -3.35
C ALA A 95 -1.20 -10.40 -4.00
N GLY A 96 -1.09 -10.36 -5.32
CA GLY A 96 0.07 -10.84 -6.07
C GLY A 96 1.37 -10.12 -5.69
N PHE A 97 1.34 -8.78 -5.64
CA PHE A 97 2.47 -8.00 -5.16
C PHE A 97 2.76 -8.27 -3.68
N GLY A 98 1.73 -8.42 -2.84
CA GLY A 98 1.86 -8.81 -1.44
C GLY A 98 2.62 -10.13 -1.27
N ILE A 99 2.31 -11.15 -2.09
CA ILE A 99 3.01 -12.44 -2.09
C ILE A 99 4.48 -12.26 -2.48
N LEU A 100 4.76 -11.55 -3.57
CA LEU A 100 6.13 -11.28 -4.02
C LEU A 100 6.96 -10.57 -2.94
N MET A 101 6.39 -9.52 -2.34
CA MET A 101 6.99 -8.74 -1.27
C MET A 101 7.24 -9.56 0.00
N THR A 102 6.34 -10.50 0.30
CA THR A 102 6.46 -11.45 1.42
C THR A 102 7.65 -12.37 1.20
N LEU A 103 7.79 -12.95 -0.01
CA LEU A 103 8.90 -13.84 -0.36
C LEU A 103 10.25 -13.12 -0.28
N ILE A 104 10.34 -11.91 -0.84
CA ILE A 104 11.57 -11.11 -0.80
C ILE A 104 11.93 -10.76 0.65
N SER A 105 10.95 -10.34 1.46
CA SER A 105 11.18 -10.02 2.89
C SER A 105 11.64 -11.24 3.67
N ALA A 106 10.96 -12.39 3.49
CA ALA A 106 11.28 -13.64 4.15
C ALA A 106 12.70 -14.12 3.84
N ALA A 107 13.14 -13.99 2.58
CA ALA A 107 14.50 -14.33 2.17
C ALA A 107 15.54 -13.33 2.73
N SER A 108 15.19 -12.04 2.78
CA SER A 108 16.10 -10.97 3.23
C SER A 108 16.51 -11.13 4.69
N VAL A 109 15.58 -11.57 5.56
CA VAL A 109 15.81 -11.69 7.01
C VAL A 109 17.02 -12.58 7.36
N PRO A 110 17.06 -13.89 7.02
CA PRO A 110 18.19 -14.74 7.38
C PRO A 110 19.49 -14.32 6.69
N ILE A 111 19.43 -13.83 5.45
CA ILE A 111 20.59 -13.37 4.68
C ILE A 111 21.25 -12.18 5.39
N LEU A 112 20.48 -11.15 5.73
CA LEU A 112 20.97 -9.98 6.47
C LEU A 112 21.44 -10.33 7.88
N TRP A 113 20.72 -11.22 8.57
CA TRP A 113 21.09 -11.66 9.92
C TRP A 113 22.41 -12.41 9.96
N SER A 114 22.67 -13.22 8.92
CA SER A 114 23.93 -13.97 8.75
C SER A 114 25.13 -13.07 8.39
N GLY A 115 24.87 -11.82 7.99
CA GLY A 115 25.91 -10.85 7.63
C GLY A 115 26.29 -10.85 6.15
N ASP A 116 25.57 -11.57 5.28
CA ASP A 116 25.74 -11.46 3.82
C ASP A 116 25.19 -10.11 3.33
N ARG A 117 26.09 -9.13 3.34
CA ARG A 117 25.81 -7.74 3.01
C ARG A 117 25.36 -7.55 1.56
N ASP A 118 26.05 -8.19 0.61
CA ASP A 118 25.85 -7.88 -0.81
C ASP A 118 24.49 -8.38 -1.29
N LEU A 119 24.17 -9.64 -0.99
CA LEU A 119 22.89 -10.23 -1.36
C LEU A 119 21.74 -9.61 -0.55
N GLY A 120 21.93 -9.44 0.76
CA GLY A 120 20.90 -8.89 1.65
C GLY A 120 20.47 -7.47 1.26
N LEU A 121 21.43 -6.58 0.97
CA LEU A 121 21.11 -5.22 0.55
C LEU A 121 20.50 -5.16 -0.85
N LYS A 122 20.94 -6.02 -1.79
CA LYS A 122 20.31 -6.11 -3.13
C LYS A 122 18.84 -6.52 -3.02
N LEU A 123 18.52 -7.48 -2.16
CA LEU A 123 17.13 -7.87 -1.89
C LEU A 123 16.33 -6.73 -1.26
N CYS A 124 16.91 -5.97 -0.33
CA CYS A 124 16.27 -4.77 0.22
C CYS A 124 15.97 -3.70 -0.84
N TYR A 125 16.90 -3.40 -1.74
CA TYR A 125 16.65 -2.44 -2.82
C TYR A 125 15.59 -2.97 -3.81
N PHE A 126 15.66 -4.26 -4.14
CA PHE A 126 14.67 -4.90 -4.98
C PHE A 126 13.27 -4.87 -4.34
N TRP A 127 13.20 -5.06 -3.02
CA TRP A 127 11.96 -4.94 -2.26
C TRP A 127 11.37 -3.52 -2.34
N VAL A 128 12.18 -2.47 -2.14
CA VAL A 128 11.70 -1.07 -2.26
C VAL A 128 11.25 -0.74 -3.68
N ALA A 129 11.97 -1.21 -4.69
CA ALA A 129 11.56 -1.02 -6.08
C ALA A 129 10.22 -1.73 -6.37
N THR A 130 10.06 -2.95 -5.85
CA THR A 130 8.81 -3.71 -5.97
C THR A 130 7.65 -3.03 -5.24
N LEU A 131 7.89 -2.51 -4.04
CA LEU A 131 6.90 -1.71 -3.28
C LEU A 131 6.42 -0.52 -4.10
N MET A 132 7.36 0.27 -4.63
CA MET A 132 7.04 1.46 -5.41
C MET A 132 6.25 1.11 -6.67
N MET A 133 6.68 0.09 -7.43
CA MET A 133 5.95 -0.39 -8.61
C MET A 133 4.54 -0.86 -8.25
N SER A 134 4.40 -1.64 -7.18
CA SER A 134 3.10 -2.10 -6.69
C SER A 134 2.19 -0.92 -6.40
N GLN A 135 2.65 0.07 -5.64
CA GLN A 135 1.85 1.24 -5.26
C GLN A 135 1.43 2.05 -6.49
N VAL A 136 2.34 2.29 -7.44
CA VAL A 136 2.01 3.01 -8.68
C VAL A 136 0.94 2.25 -9.47
N ILE A 137 1.10 0.95 -9.68
CA ILE A 137 0.16 0.15 -10.46
C ILE A 137 -1.21 0.10 -9.79
N THR A 138 -1.27 -0.21 -8.49
CA THR A 138 -2.55 -0.29 -7.77
C THR A 138 -3.25 1.07 -7.68
N THR A 139 -2.49 2.17 -7.57
CA THR A 139 -3.06 3.51 -7.62
C THR A 139 -3.62 3.81 -9.01
N MET A 140 -2.92 3.46 -10.09
CA MET A 140 -3.47 3.67 -11.44
C MET A 140 -4.78 2.90 -11.64
N ILE A 141 -4.82 1.61 -11.28
CA ILE A 141 -6.03 0.79 -11.41
C ILE A 141 -7.19 1.37 -10.58
N TYR A 142 -6.91 1.82 -9.36
CA TYR A 142 -7.93 2.42 -8.50
C TYR A 142 -8.51 3.70 -9.11
N TYR A 143 -7.67 4.59 -9.65
CA TYR A 143 -8.14 5.82 -10.29
C TYR A 143 -8.70 5.61 -11.71
N ASP A 144 -8.42 4.46 -12.36
CA ASP A 144 -9.07 4.09 -13.62
C ASP A 144 -10.57 3.76 -13.41
N VAL A 145 -10.94 3.29 -12.21
CA VAL A 145 -12.35 3.10 -11.82
C VAL A 145 -12.98 4.39 -11.33
N GLY A 146 -12.19 5.27 -10.71
CA GLY A 146 -12.64 6.54 -10.16
C GLY A 146 -12.53 6.59 -8.65
N PHE A 147 -12.44 7.79 -8.09
CA PHE A 147 -12.32 7.97 -6.64
C PHE A 147 -13.68 7.84 -5.92
N ILE A 148 -14.77 8.18 -6.62
CA ILE A 148 -16.15 8.12 -6.14
C ILE A 148 -17.07 7.54 -7.22
N PRO A 149 -18.24 7.00 -6.85
CA PRO A 149 -19.27 6.62 -7.81
C PRO A 149 -19.75 7.84 -8.61
N GLU A 150 -19.98 7.65 -9.91
CA GLU A 150 -20.63 8.64 -10.78
C GLU A 150 -22.15 8.60 -10.55
N TYR A 151 -22.64 9.40 -9.60
CA TYR A 151 -24.06 9.43 -9.26
C TYR A 151 -24.86 10.29 -10.25
N SER A 152 -25.92 9.74 -10.85
CA SER A 152 -26.75 10.45 -11.85
C SER A 152 -27.69 11.50 -11.24
N GLU A 153 -27.94 11.44 -9.94
CA GLU A 153 -28.86 12.36 -9.24
C GLU A 153 -28.28 13.77 -9.07
N PHE A 154 -26.96 13.89 -9.07
CA PHE A 154 -26.31 15.19 -9.10
C PHE A 154 -26.25 15.64 -10.56
N ASP A 155 -26.85 16.80 -10.88
CA ASP A 155 -26.72 17.45 -12.19
C ASP A 155 -25.30 18.00 -12.29
N LEU A 156 -24.38 17.08 -12.54
CA LEU A 156 -22.97 17.32 -12.34
C LEU A 156 -22.37 18.14 -13.48
N GLU A 157 -23.05 18.65 -14.52
CA GLU A 157 -22.33 19.29 -15.64
C GLU A 157 -21.32 20.40 -15.22
N GLU A 158 -21.59 21.19 -14.18
CA GLU A 158 -20.61 22.12 -13.56
C GLU A 158 -19.77 21.48 -12.43
N GLU A 159 -20.26 20.45 -11.76
CA GLU A 159 -19.56 19.73 -10.67
C GLU A 159 -18.64 18.58 -11.18
N LEU A 160 -18.82 18.11 -12.42
CA LEU A 160 -18.05 17.05 -13.09
C LEU A 160 -16.64 17.57 -13.40
N GLU A 161 -16.52 18.85 -13.80
CA GLU A 161 -15.21 19.49 -13.97
C GLU A 161 -14.45 19.54 -12.63
N TRP A 162 -15.14 19.81 -11.52
CA TRP A 162 -14.52 19.75 -10.19
C TRP A 162 -14.10 18.31 -9.85
N LEU A 163 -14.95 17.32 -10.14
CA LEU A 163 -14.68 15.91 -9.85
C LEU A 163 -13.47 15.41 -10.62
N TYR A 164 -13.42 15.63 -11.93
CA TYR A 164 -12.26 15.30 -12.74
C TYR A 164 -11.00 16.05 -12.30
N LEU A 165 -11.13 17.30 -11.86
CA LEU A 165 -10.01 18.05 -11.31
C LEU A 165 -9.52 17.41 -10.00
N VAL A 166 -10.41 16.99 -9.12
CA VAL A 166 -10.05 16.36 -7.84
C VAL A 166 -9.51 14.96 -8.02
N GLU A 167 -10.02 14.19 -8.96
CA GLU A 167 -9.43 12.90 -9.32
C GLU A 167 -8.04 13.07 -9.92
N GLY A 168 -7.87 14.00 -10.86
CA GLY A 168 -6.58 14.29 -11.48
C GLY A 168 -5.55 14.82 -10.47
N VAL A 169 -5.97 15.74 -9.59
CA VAL A 169 -5.14 16.26 -8.49
C VAL A 169 -4.86 15.18 -7.46
N GLY A 170 -5.86 14.37 -7.12
CA GLY A 170 -5.76 13.24 -6.21
C GLY A 170 -4.72 12.23 -6.69
N LEU A 171 -4.84 11.79 -7.95
CA LEU A 171 -3.87 10.91 -8.59
C LEU A 171 -2.46 11.51 -8.57
N ALA A 172 -2.32 12.78 -8.94
CA ALA A 172 -1.02 13.46 -8.93
C ALA A 172 -0.39 13.50 -7.52
N PHE A 173 -1.18 13.83 -6.49
CA PHE A 173 -0.71 13.80 -5.10
C PHE A 173 -0.38 12.39 -4.62
N SER A 174 -1.19 11.38 -4.98
CA SER A 174 -0.91 9.98 -4.67
C SER A 174 0.42 9.53 -5.27
N LEU A 175 0.64 9.79 -6.56
CA LEU A 175 1.91 9.45 -7.23
C LEU A 175 3.11 10.21 -6.64
N ALA A 176 2.96 11.51 -6.35
CA ALA A 176 4.01 12.30 -5.72
C ALA A 176 4.36 11.77 -4.32
N GLN A 177 3.35 11.45 -3.52
CA GLN A 177 3.52 10.86 -2.19
C GLN A 177 4.21 9.49 -2.24
N ILE A 178 3.87 8.64 -3.21
CA ILE A 178 4.55 7.36 -3.45
C ILE A 178 6.03 7.58 -3.74
N VAL A 179 6.37 8.48 -4.67
CA VAL A 179 7.77 8.78 -5.03
C VAL A 179 8.55 9.29 -3.82
N ILE A 180 8.00 10.26 -3.09
CA ILE A 180 8.67 10.88 -1.93
C ILE A 180 8.88 9.84 -0.82
N CYS A 181 7.85 9.06 -0.48
CA CYS A 181 7.92 8.06 0.59
C CYS A 181 8.95 6.97 0.27
N ASN A 182 8.91 6.41 -0.94
CA ASN A 182 9.85 5.37 -1.36
C ASN A 182 11.28 5.92 -1.49
N SER A 183 11.46 7.18 -1.86
CA SER A 183 12.78 7.83 -1.89
C SER A 183 13.40 7.94 -0.49
N CYS A 184 12.61 8.28 0.53
CA CYS A 184 13.08 8.29 1.92
C CYS A 184 13.51 6.90 2.39
N LEU A 185 12.77 5.87 2.00
CA LEU A 185 13.09 4.49 2.34
C LEU A 185 14.35 4.01 1.62
N PHE A 186 14.48 4.32 0.33
CA PHE A 186 15.68 4.06 -0.45
C PHE A 186 16.91 4.75 0.17
N ALA A 187 16.79 6.02 0.56
CA ALA A 187 17.86 6.77 1.22
C ALA A 187 18.27 6.12 2.55
N SER A 188 17.31 5.58 3.32
CA SER A 188 17.60 4.86 4.56
C SER A 188 18.43 3.60 4.32
N ILE A 189 18.07 2.80 3.31
CA ILE A 189 18.82 1.60 2.91
C ILE A 189 20.19 1.97 2.32
N PHE A 190 20.27 3.11 1.62
CA PHE A 190 21.55 3.66 1.14
C PHE A 190 22.49 4.00 2.29
N VAL A 191 22.00 4.64 3.36
CA VAL A 191 22.80 4.91 4.57
C VAL A 191 23.28 3.61 5.19
N VAL A 192 22.42 2.59 5.33
CA VAL A 192 22.82 1.25 5.80
C VAL A 192 23.92 0.67 4.91
N SER A 193 23.77 0.76 3.59
CA SER A 193 24.76 0.27 2.63
C SER A 193 26.11 0.96 2.78
N ALA A 194 26.12 2.27 2.99
CA ALA A 194 27.33 3.05 3.21
C ALA A 194 28.01 2.70 4.55
N ARG A 195 27.23 2.56 5.62
CA ARG A 195 27.73 2.36 7.00
C ARG A 195 28.02 0.92 7.38
N SER A 196 27.53 -0.05 6.61
CA SER A 196 27.80 -1.48 6.80
C SER A 196 29.16 -1.95 6.24
N LYS A 197 29.94 -1.07 5.59
CA LYS A 197 31.31 -1.38 5.14
C LYS A 197 32.30 -1.30 6.32
N ALA A 198 33.41 -2.04 6.23
CA ALA A 198 34.50 -1.92 7.18
C ALA A 198 35.05 -0.49 7.18
N SER A 199 35.22 0.09 8.37
CA SER A 199 35.67 1.47 8.48
C SER A 199 37.18 1.57 8.31
N GLN A 200 37.62 2.50 7.45
CA GLN A 200 39.02 2.92 7.36
C GLN A 200 39.33 4.11 8.29
N ASN A 201 38.32 4.70 8.96
CA ASN A 201 38.47 5.96 9.68
C ASN A 201 38.20 5.82 11.19
N LYS A 202 39.14 6.31 11.99
CA LYS A 202 39.13 6.29 13.48
C LYS A 202 37.93 7.03 14.13
N TYR A 203 37.15 7.78 13.35
CA TYR A 203 35.99 8.55 13.82
C TYR A 203 34.67 7.77 13.75
N ASP A 204 34.68 6.52 13.27
CA ASP A 204 33.46 5.73 13.32
C ASP A 204 33.09 5.40 14.77
N LEU A 205 31.84 5.71 15.10
CA LEU A 205 31.29 5.57 16.43
C LEU A 205 31.41 4.11 16.87
N ILE A 206 32.23 3.89 17.90
CA ILE A 206 32.29 2.60 18.60
C ILE A 206 30.88 2.34 19.14
N SER A 207 30.31 1.19 18.80
CA SER A 207 29.01 0.76 19.30
C SER A 207 28.98 0.85 20.83
N GLY A 208 28.03 1.61 21.39
CA GLY A 208 27.85 1.76 22.83
C GLY A 208 27.48 0.47 23.56
N PHE A 209 27.15 -0.59 22.82
CA PHE A 209 26.86 -1.93 23.34
C PHE A 209 28.12 -2.75 23.69
N HIS A 210 29.32 -2.24 23.41
CA HIS A 210 30.58 -2.85 23.83
C HIS A 210 31.26 -2.00 24.92
N ARG A 211 30.63 -1.87 26.09
CA ARG A 211 31.42 -1.64 27.32
C ARG A 211 31.93 -3.00 27.76
N SER A 212 33.19 -3.31 27.45
CA SER A 212 33.88 -4.33 28.24
C SER A 212 33.96 -3.79 29.65
N GLU A 213 33.38 -4.54 30.59
CA GLU A 213 33.61 -4.32 32.00
C GLU A 213 35.12 -4.31 32.24
N LYS A 214 35.58 -3.24 32.89
CA LYS A 214 36.86 -3.18 33.58
C LYS A 214 36.56 -2.88 35.02
#